data_AF-A0A9P6XWR2-F1
#
_entry.id   AF-A0A9P6XWR2-F1
#
_cell.length_a   1.000
_cell.length_b   1.000
_cell.length_c   1.000
_cell.angle_alpha   90.00
_cell.angle_beta   90.00
_cell.angle_gamma   90.00
#
_symmetry.space_group_name_H-M   'P 1'
#
loop_
_entity.id
_entity.type
_entity.pdbx_description
1 polymer ?
#
loop_
_entity_poly.entity_id
_entity_poly.type
_entity_poly.pdbx_seq_one_letter_code
_entity_poly.pdbx_strand_id
1 'polypeptide(L)'
;MSNLQDLLKSDSEDELTRYYDGNRKRQKCEENEEDDIATFLAIDIITEEFSSWQEKRRGGSVVGRRVIPRDPLEGHTRLMMDYFGENARYPAHVFRRRFRTRRELFMRTLKAVEEKNDYLRQR
;
A
#
# COMPACT_ATOMS: atom_id res chain seq x y z
N MET A 1 -5.30 -28.01 37.81
CA MET A 1 -4.22 -27.08 38.16
C MET A 1 -3.59 -26.61 36.85
N SER A 2 -3.37 -25.31 36.74
CA SER A 2 -3.29 -24.47 35.54
C SER A 2 -2.31 -24.91 34.45
N ASN A 3 -2.63 -24.45 33.23
CA ASN A 3 -2.01 -24.79 31.95
C ASN A 3 -0.61 -24.18 31.80
N LEU A 4 0.33 -24.96 31.24
CA LEU A 4 1.72 -24.59 30.98
C LEU A 4 1.87 -23.57 29.83
N GLN A 5 0.78 -22.94 29.40
CA GLN A 5 0.72 -21.84 28.44
C GLN A 5 0.68 -20.45 29.10
N ASP A 6 0.51 -20.39 30.42
CA ASP A 6 0.33 -19.13 31.16
C ASP A 6 1.65 -18.57 31.75
N LEU A 7 2.80 -19.22 31.55
CA LEU A 7 4.09 -18.83 32.14
C LEU A 7 5.13 -18.30 31.15
N LEU A 8 4.73 -17.99 29.91
CA LEU A 8 5.65 -17.37 28.93
C LEU A 8 4.99 -16.22 28.14
N LYS A 9 4.04 -15.52 28.79
CA LYS A 9 3.29 -14.39 28.20
C LYS A 9 3.33 -13.10 29.02
N SER A 10 4.11 -13.02 30.10
CA SER A 10 3.99 -11.89 31.05
C SER A 10 5.11 -10.85 31.03
N ASP A 11 6.23 -11.06 30.34
CA ASP A 11 7.42 -10.23 30.61
C ASP A 11 7.74 -9.19 29.51
N SER A 12 7.00 -9.15 28.40
CA SER A 12 7.29 -8.23 27.27
C SER A 12 6.44 -6.96 27.22
N GLU A 13 5.27 -6.91 27.88
CA GLU A 13 4.37 -5.75 27.82
C GLU A 13 4.64 -4.71 28.93
N ASP A 14 5.27 -5.12 30.03
CA ASP A 14 5.60 -4.25 31.18
C ASP A 14 6.80 -3.32 30.92
N GLU A 15 7.65 -3.63 29.94
CA GLU A 15 8.79 -2.79 29.56
C GLU A 15 8.37 -1.70 28.56
N LEU A 16 7.47 -2.04 27.63
CA LEU A 16 6.94 -1.11 26.65
C LEU A 16 6.07 -0.03 27.31
N THR A 17 5.26 -0.42 28.29
CA THR A 17 4.38 0.52 29.02
C THR A 17 5.20 1.49 29.90
N ARG A 18 6.29 1.02 30.53
CA ARG A 18 7.24 1.89 31.26
C ARG A 18 7.96 2.90 30.37
N TYR A 19 8.28 2.51 29.12
CA TYR A 19 8.89 3.42 28.15
C TYR A 19 7.95 4.58 27.77
N TYR A 20 6.65 4.29 27.59
CA TYR A 20 5.67 5.32 27.25
C TYR A 20 5.13 6.09 28.47
N ASP A 21 5.04 5.48 29.65
CA ASP A 21 4.60 6.14 30.89
C ASP A 21 5.70 7.01 31.54
N GLY A 22 6.97 6.65 31.35
CA GLY A 22 8.12 7.39 31.89
C GLY A 22 8.32 8.79 31.28
N ASN A 23 7.71 9.06 30.13
CA ASN A 23 7.81 10.35 29.44
C ASN A 23 6.62 11.29 29.72
N ARG A 24 5.66 10.90 30.58
CA ARG A 24 4.53 11.77 30.95
C ARG A 24 4.80 12.69 32.15
N LYS A 25 5.95 12.57 32.81
CA LYS A 25 6.30 13.39 34.00
C LYS A 25 7.49 14.32 33.79
N ARG A 26 7.73 14.76 32.56
CA ARG A 26 8.64 15.86 32.30
C ARG A 26 7.88 16.97 31.59
N GLN A 27 7.85 18.10 32.29
CA GLN A 27 7.36 19.41 31.87
C GLN A 27 5.95 19.76 32.36
N LYS A 28 5.83 19.94 33.68
CA LYS A 28 4.92 20.96 34.22
C LYS A 28 5.60 22.30 33.97
N CYS A 29 5.40 22.86 32.78
CA CYS A 29 5.65 24.28 32.56
C CYS A 29 4.56 25.05 33.31
N GLU A 30 5.00 26.09 34.00
CA GLU A 30 4.15 27.07 34.65
C GLU A 30 3.14 27.58 33.61
N GLU A 31 1.84 27.63 33.97
CA GLU A 31 0.81 28.26 33.14
C GLU A 31 1.16 29.75 33.04
N ASN A 32 1.90 30.12 32.00
CA ASN A 32 2.08 31.51 31.62
C ASN A 32 0.94 31.85 30.66
N GLU A 33 0.20 32.92 30.91
CA GLU A 33 -0.83 33.45 29.99
C GLU A 33 -0.26 33.78 28.59
N GLU A 34 1.06 33.82 28.46
CA GLU A 34 1.80 33.95 27.20
C GLU A 34 1.79 32.65 26.36
N ASP A 35 1.67 31.49 26.99
CA ASP A 35 1.57 30.19 26.30
C ASP A 35 0.21 30.03 25.61
N ASP A 36 -0.84 30.73 26.06
CA ASP A 36 -2.14 30.71 25.40
C ASP A 36 -2.08 31.37 24.03
N ILE A 37 -1.33 32.47 23.91
CA ILE A 37 -1.11 33.17 22.63
C ILE A 37 -0.28 32.30 21.70
N ALA A 38 0.81 31.70 22.20
CA ALA A 38 1.65 30.80 21.42
C ALA A 38 0.87 29.56 20.96
N THR A 39 0.03 29.01 21.83
CA THR A 39 -0.84 27.87 21.53
C THR A 39 -1.92 28.24 20.51
N PHE A 40 -2.53 29.41 20.63
CA PHE A 40 -3.52 29.93 19.69
C PHE A 40 -2.92 30.14 18.29
N LEU A 41 -1.75 30.78 18.21
CA LEU A 41 -1.00 30.94 16.96
C LEU A 41 -0.59 29.60 16.34
N ALA A 42 -0.18 28.63 17.16
CA ALA A 42 0.14 27.28 16.70
C ALA A 42 -1.09 26.55 16.14
N ILE A 43 -2.26 26.70 16.79
CA ILE A 43 -3.53 26.14 16.29
C ILE A 43 -3.91 26.75 14.93
N ASP A 44 -3.79 28.07 14.77
CA ASP A 44 -4.09 28.74 13.50
C ASP A 44 -3.18 28.25 12.37
N ILE A 45 -1.87 28.14 12.62
CA ILE A 45 -0.91 27.60 11.65
C ILE A 45 -1.26 26.14 11.30
N ILE A 46 -1.55 25.30 12.30
CA ILE A 46 -1.90 23.89 12.09
C ILE A 46 -3.23 23.76 11.33
N THR A 47 -4.24 24.59 11.61
CA THR A 47 -5.54 24.55 10.93
C THR A 47 -5.47 25.08 9.50
N GLU A 48 -4.65 26.11 9.24
CA GLU A 48 -4.38 26.63 7.90
C GLU A 48 -3.58 25.61 7.07
N GLU A 49 -2.59 24.95 7.67
CA GLU A 49 -1.88 23.85 7.05
C GLU A 49 -2.82 22.65 6.78
N PHE A 50 -3.61 22.22 7.77
CA PHE A 50 -4.59 21.13 7.68
C PHE A 50 -5.64 21.40 6.59
N SER A 51 -6.07 22.64 6.44
CA SER A 51 -6.95 23.08 5.35
C SER A 51 -6.26 22.96 3.99
N SER A 52 -4.98 23.32 3.88
CA SER A 52 -4.19 23.10 2.65
C SER A 52 -3.99 21.60 2.34
N TRP A 53 -3.90 20.74 3.36
CA TRP A 53 -3.88 19.28 3.22
C TRP A 53 -5.25 18.74 2.76
N GLN A 54 -6.36 19.33 3.22
CA GLN A 54 -7.71 19.03 2.73
C GLN A 54 -7.90 19.44 1.26
N GLU A 55 -7.28 20.52 0.80
CA GLU A 55 -7.35 20.98 -0.61
C GLU A 55 -6.58 20.09 -1.59
N LYS A 56 -5.58 19.34 -1.12
CA LYS A 56 -4.90 18.28 -1.88
C LYS A 56 -5.78 17.03 -2.00
N ARG A 57 -7.08 17.20 -2.30
CA ARG A 57 -8.02 16.12 -2.60
C ARG A 57 -7.45 15.35 -3.79
N ARG A 58 -6.75 14.26 -3.49
CA ARG A 58 -6.33 13.26 -4.47
C ARG A 58 -7.55 12.97 -5.34
N GLY A 59 -7.42 13.27 -6.64
CA GLY A 59 -8.53 13.29 -7.59
C GLY A 59 -9.41 12.05 -7.45
N GLY A 60 -10.55 12.24 -6.79
CA GLY A 60 -11.57 11.20 -6.64
C GLY A 60 -12.26 10.91 -7.97
N SER A 61 -13.27 10.05 -7.93
CA SER A 61 -14.11 9.79 -9.10
C SER A 61 -14.65 11.11 -9.66
N VAL A 62 -14.32 11.39 -10.93
CA VAL A 62 -14.83 12.56 -11.64
C VAL A 62 -16.33 12.35 -11.87
N VAL A 63 -17.17 13.21 -11.28
CA VAL A 63 -18.62 13.21 -11.54
C VAL A 63 -18.84 13.36 -13.05
N GLY A 64 -19.66 12.49 -13.64
CA GLY A 64 -19.87 12.44 -15.09
C GLY A 64 -18.86 11.59 -15.86
N ARG A 65 -17.95 10.87 -15.20
CA ARG A 65 -17.06 9.90 -15.86
C ARG A 65 -17.87 8.76 -16.47
N ARG A 66 -17.82 8.66 -17.81
CA ARG A 66 -18.43 7.57 -18.56
C ARG A 66 -17.64 6.28 -18.34
N VAL A 67 -18.30 5.26 -17.77
CA VAL A 67 -17.79 3.90 -17.75
C VAL A 67 -17.99 3.30 -19.14
N ILE A 68 -16.89 2.94 -19.80
CA ILE A 68 -16.93 2.22 -21.08
C ILE A 68 -16.84 0.73 -20.75
N PRO A 69 -17.83 -0.09 -21.12
CA PRO A 69 -17.71 -1.54 -20.98
C PRO A 69 -16.62 -2.02 -21.95
N ARG A 70 -15.49 -2.40 -21.39
CA ARG A 70 -14.43 -3.09 -22.11
C ARG A 70 -14.54 -4.53 -21.66
N ASP A 71 -14.93 -5.45 -22.55
CA ASP A 71 -14.96 -6.88 -22.22
C ASP A 71 -13.54 -7.32 -21.80
N PRO A 72 -13.27 -7.50 -20.49
CA PRO A 72 -11.91 -7.76 -20.02
C PRO A 72 -11.50 -9.19 -20.37
N LEU A 73 -12.46 -10.11 -20.44
CA LEU A 73 -12.21 -11.52 -20.68
C LEU A 73 -11.83 -11.75 -22.14
N GLU A 74 -12.59 -11.18 -23.08
CA GLU A 74 -12.25 -11.26 -24.49
C GLU A 74 -10.90 -10.58 -24.78
N GLY A 75 -10.67 -9.42 -24.15
CA GLY A 75 -9.39 -8.72 -24.23
C GLY A 75 -8.22 -9.59 -23.74
N HIS A 76 -8.39 -10.28 -22.61
CA HIS A 76 -7.41 -11.21 -22.07
C HIS A 76 -7.14 -12.37 -23.02
N THR A 77 -8.20 -13.06 -23.48
CA THR A 77 -8.10 -14.20 -24.40
C THR A 77 -7.32 -13.82 -25.65
N ARG A 78 -7.67 -12.69 -26.28
CA ARG A 78 -6.99 -12.21 -27.49
C ARG A 78 -5.51 -11.90 -27.21
N LEU A 79 -5.20 -11.28 -26.08
CA LEU A 79 -3.81 -10.98 -25.71
C LEU A 79 -2.99 -12.26 -25.52
N MET A 80 -3.56 -13.27 -24.86
CA MET A 80 -2.92 -14.57 -24.66
C MET A 80 -2.69 -15.29 -25.98
N MET A 81 -3.70 -15.34 -26.86
CA MET A 81 -3.56 -15.97 -28.18
C MET A 81 -2.52 -15.25 -29.05
N ASP A 82 -2.54 -13.92 -29.09
CA ASP A 82 -1.70 -13.12 -30.00
C ASP A 82 -0.21 -13.16 -29.63
N TYR A 83 0.13 -13.24 -28.34
CA TYR A 83 1.51 -13.09 -27.86
C TYR A 83 2.08 -14.33 -27.19
N PHE A 84 1.25 -15.14 -26.53
CA PHE A 84 1.68 -16.23 -25.67
C PHE A 84 1.27 -17.62 -26.17
N GLY A 85 0.40 -17.72 -27.18
CA GLY A 85 0.03 -18.97 -27.83
C GLY A 85 1.18 -19.62 -28.60
N GLU A 86 1.04 -20.92 -28.92
CA GLU A 86 2.02 -21.65 -29.74
C GLU A 86 2.18 -21.00 -31.11
N ASN A 87 1.06 -20.74 -31.79
CA ASN A 87 0.99 -19.99 -33.04
C ASN A 87 0.70 -18.50 -32.77
N ALA A 88 1.60 -17.84 -32.02
CA ALA A 88 1.47 -16.43 -31.71
C ALA A 88 1.40 -15.58 -32.99
N ARG A 89 0.40 -14.69 -33.07
CA ARG A 89 0.20 -13.77 -34.20
C ARG A 89 1.40 -12.84 -34.41
N TYR A 90 2.04 -12.42 -33.33
CA TYR A 90 3.17 -11.49 -33.38
C TYR A 90 4.52 -12.18 -33.21
N PRO A 91 5.51 -11.89 -34.09
CA PRO A 91 6.84 -12.47 -33.99
C PRO A 91 7.64 -11.88 -32.82
N ALA A 92 8.74 -12.55 -32.47
CA ALA A 92 9.55 -12.26 -31.28
C ALA A 92 10.06 -10.80 -31.19
N HIS A 93 10.35 -10.13 -32.30
CA HIS A 93 10.82 -8.74 -32.29
C HIS A 93 9.72 -7.77 -31.82
N VAL A 94 8.45 -8.03 -32.17
CA VAL A 94 7.31 -7.24 -31.71
C VAL A 94 7.07 -7.47 -30.22
N PHE A 95 7.12 -8.74 -29.78
CA PHE A 95 7.03 -9.09 -28.36
C PHE A 95 8.09 -8.33 -27.54
N ARG A 96 9.35 -8.37 -27.99
CA ARG A 96 10.46 -7.64 -27.35
C ARG A 96 10.23 -6.15 -27.31
N ARG A 97 9.70 -5.53 -28.37
CA ARG A 97 9.41 -4.09 -28.36
C ARG A 97 8.31 -3.73 -27.36
N ARG A 98 7.27 -4.55 -27.23
CA ARG A 98 6.12 -4.31 -26.36
C ARG A 98 6.41 -4.57 -24.88
N PHE A 99 6.93 -5.77 -24.56
CA PHE A 99 7.19 -6.19 -23.18
C PHE A 99 8.60 -5.89 -22.71
N ARG A 100 9.49 -5.42 -23.61
CA ARG A 100 10.89 -5.10 -23.35
C ARG A 100 11.75 -6.30 -22.91
N THR A 101 11.23 -7.53 -23.05
CA THR A 101 11.93 -8.77 -22.71
C THR A 101 11.78 -9.82 -23.82
N ARG A 102 12.63 -10.86 -23.82
CA ARG A 102 12.42 -12.03 -24.67
C ARG A 102 11.27 -12.88 -24.09
N ARG A 103 10.43 -13.44 -24.95
CA ARG A 103 9.27 -14.27 -24.55
C ARG A 103 9.68 -15.42 -23.63
N GLU A 104 10.73 -16.16 -23.98
CA GLU A 104 11.22 -17.29 -23.16
C GLU A 104 11.65 -16.86 -21.75
N LEU A 105 12.34 -15.73 -21.63
CA LEU A 105 12.74 -15.20 -20.33
C LEU A 105 11.52 -14.81 -19.50
N PHE A 106 10.54 -14.15 -20.12
CA PHE A 106 9.29 -13.81 -19.46
C PHE A 106 8.59 -15.05 -18.92
N MET A 107 8.47 -16.12 -19.73
CA MET A 107 7.83 -17.37 -19.29
C MET A 107 8.59 -18.06 -18.15
N ARG A 108 9.93 -18.04 -18.17
CA ARG A 108 10.74 -18.57 -17.07
C ARG A 108 10.52 -17.81 -15.77
N THR A 109 10.51 -16.48 -15.84
CA THR A 109 10.24 -15.63 -14.66
C THR A 109 8.81 -15.84 -14.14
N LEU A 110 7.83 -15.91 -15.04
CA LEU A 110 6.43 -16.17 -14.68
C LEU A 110 6.30 -17.50 -13.94
N LYS A 111 6.89 -18.58 -14.47
CA LYS A 111 6.89 -19.89 -13.81
C LYS A 111 7.56 -19.85 -12.44
N ALA A 112 8.72 -19.21 -12.32
CA ALA A 112 9.42 -19.09 -11.03
C ALA A 112 8.63 -18.29 -9.99
N VAL A 113 7.84 -17.30 -10.42
CA VAL A 113 6.96 -16.51 -9.55
C VAL A 113 5.72 -17.31 -9.13
N GLU A 114 5.11 -18.04 -10.07
CA GLU A 114 3.95 -18.92 -9.82
C GLU A 114 4.30 -20.11 -8.91
N GLU A 115 5.51 -20.67 -9.04
CA GLU A 115 6.01 -21.72 -8.15
C GLU A 115 6.12 -21.25 -6.71
N LYS A 116 6.55 -20.00 -6.49
CA LYS A 116 6.77 -19.42 -5.16
C LYS A 116 5.53 -18.79 -4.53
N ASN A 117 4.49 -18.52 -5.31
CA ASN A 117 3.33 -17.76 -4.85
C ASN A 117 2.03 -18.46 -5.22
N ASP A 118 1.45 -19.14 -4.24
CA ASP A 118 0.20 -19.90 -4.41
C ASP A 118 -1.00 -19.03 -4.80
N TYR A 119 -0.99 -17.74 -4.47
CA TYR A 119 -2.07 -16.81 -4.86
C TYR A 119 -2.18 -16.64 -6.39
N LEU A 120 -1.08 -16.84 -7.12
CA LEU A 120 -1.04 -16.68 -8.57
C LEU A 120 -1.44 -17.94 -9.33
N ARG A 121 -1.64 -19.06 -8.63
CA ARG A 121 -2.14 -20.30 -9.23
C ARG A 121 -3.64 -20.18 -9.42
N GLN A 122 -4.07 -20.23 -10.67
CA GLN A 122 -5.49 -20.22 -11.01
C GLN A 122 -6.10 -21.57 -10.60
N ARG A 123 -7.23 -21.53 -9.88
CA ARG A 123 -7.91 -22.70 -9.32
C ARG A 123 -8.92 -23.30 -10.28
#